data_AF-A0A8S3ZC90-F1
#
_entry.id   AF-A0A8S3ZC90-F1
#
_cell.length_a   1.000
_cell.length_b   1.000
_cell.length_c   1.000
_cell.angle_alpha   90.00
_cell.angle_beta   90.00
_cell.angle_gamma   90.00
#
_symmetry.space_group_name_H-M   'P 1'
#
loop_
_entity.id
_entity.type
_entity.pdbx_description
1 polymer ?
#
loop_
_entity_poly.entity_id
_entity_poly.type
_entity_poly.pdbx_seq_one_letter_code
_entity_poly.pdbx_strand_id
1 'polypeptide(L)'
;MPLTACATNDQQLTACATNDQQLTACATNDQQLTACATNDQQLTACATNDQQLTACATNDQQLTACATNDQQLTACATNDQQLTACATNDQQLTACATNDQQLTACATNDQQLTACATNDQQLTACATNDQQLTACATNDQQLTAFATNDQQLTACATNDQQLTAFLEPVCVVTSNNCLMHLLHVFAIGPH
;
A
#
# COMPACT_ATOMS: atom_id res chain seq x y z
N MET A 1 -9.58 12.70 -22.06
CA MET A 1 -10.80 13.13 -21.34
C MET A 1 -10.84 12.34 -20.03
N PRO A 2 -11.62 12.68 -18.99
CA PRO A 2 -11.74 11.75 -17.87
C PRO A 2 -12.48 10.48 -18.33
N LEU A 3 -11.93 9.31 -18.01
CA LEU A 3 -12.55 8.00 -18.20
C LEU A 3 -13.10 7.50 -16.86
N THR A 4 -14.32 6.98 -16.87
CA THR A 4 -14.94 6.41 -15.67
C THR A 4 -15.63 5.10 -16.01
N ALA A 5 -15.35 4.06 -15.23
CA ALA A 5 -15.94 2.73 -15.35
C ALA A 5 -16.43 2.29 -13.97
N CYS A 6 -17.73 2.01 -13.83
CA CYS A 6 -18.30 1.53 -12.57
C CYS A 6 -19.16 0.29 -12.80
N ALA A 7 -19.05 -0.69 -11.92
CA ALA A 7 -19.82 -1.93 -11.96
C ALA A 7 -20.34 -2.33 -10.58
N THR A 8 -21.35 -3.20 -10.55
CA THR A 8 -21.98 -3.68 -9.32
C THR A 8 -22.58 -5.06 -9.57
N ASN A 9 -22.25 -6.03 -8.71
CA ASN A 9 -22.59 -7.45 -8.86
C ASN A 9 -22.06 -8.07 -10.16
N ASP A 10 -20.88 -7.66 -10.59
CA ASP A 10 -20.25 -8.15 -11.79
C ASP A 10 -19.20 -9.23 -11.46
N GLN A 11 -18.86 -10.06 -12.46
CA GLN A 11 -17.75 -10.99 -12.23
C GLN A 11 -16.41 -10.27 -12.32
N GLN A 12 -16.27 -9.34 -13.25
CA GLN A 12 -14.99 -8.68 -13.47
C GLN A 12 -15.20 -7.31 -14.12
N LEU A 13 -14.60 -6.28 -13.53
CA LEU A 13 -14.46 -4.96 -14.13
C LEU A 13 -13.00 -4.69 -14.47
N THR A 14 -12.73 -4.36 -15.74
CA THR A 14 -11.41 -3.92 -16.19
C THR A 14 -11.52 -2.56 -16.86
N ALA A 15 -10.71 -1.60 -16.40
CA ALA A 15 -10.64 -0.26 -16.97
C ALA A 15 -9.18 0.09 -17.29
N CYS A 16 -8.92 0.47 -18.54
CA CYS A 16 -7.57 0.84 -19.00
C CYS A 16 -7.60 2.17 -19.73
N ALA A 17 -6.61 3.02 -19.47
CA ALA A 17 -6.46 4.33 -20.11
C ALA A 17 -4.99 4.58 -20.50
N THR A 18 -4.78 5.46 -21.48
CA THR A 18 -3.43 5.84 -21.92
C THR A 18 -3.46 7.27 -22.48
N ASN A 19 -2.58 8.14 -21.98
CA ASN A 19 -2.54 9.55 -22.33
C ASN A 19 -3.86 10.29 -21.99
N ASP A 20 -4.51 9.88 -20.92
CA ASP A 20 -5.71 10.51 -20.42
C ASP A 20 -5.43 11.47 -19.26
N GLN A 21 -6.40 12.34 -19.01
CA GLN A 21 -6.29 13.23 -17.85
C GLN A 21 -6.58 12.47 -16.56
N GLN A 22 -7.51 11.53 -16.60
CA GLN A 22 -7.95 10.82 -15.40
C GLN A 22 -8.61 9.50 -15.79
N LEU A 23 -8.30 8.44 -15.06
CA LEU A 23 -9.04 7.18 -15.07
C LEU A 23 -9.62 6.92 -13.67
N THR A 24 -10.92 6.63 -13.61
CA THR A 24 -11.60 6.21 -12.39
C THR A 24 -12.30 4.88 -12.62
N ALA A 25 -12.00 3.88 -11.79
CA ALA A 25 -12.63 2.57 -11.84
C ALA A 25 -13.23 2.24 -10.47
N CYS A 26 -14.51 1.86 -10.41
CA CYS A 26 -15.18 1.54 -9.15
C CYS A 26 -16.02 0.26 -9.25
N ALA A 27 -15.92 -0.62 -8.28
CA ALA A 27 -16.65 -1.89 -8.24
C ALA A 27 -17.31 -2.10 -6.87
N THR A 28 -18.39 -2.88 -6.84
CA THR A 28 -19.10 -3.19 -5.60
C THR A 28 -19.80 -4.54 -5.68
N ASN A 29 -19.43 -5.46 -4.78
CA ASN A 29 -19.87 -6.87 -4.80
C ASN A 29 -19.43 -7.62 -6.06
N ASP A 30 -18.24 -7.32 -6.56
CA ASP A 30 -17.65 -7.93 -7.74
C ASP A 30 -16.59 -8.97 -7.35
N GLN A 31 -16.22 -9.90 -8.23
CA GLN A 31 -15.06 -10.76 -7.92
C GLN A 31 -13.75 -10.00 -8.09
N GLN A 32 -13.64 -9.18 -9.14
CA GLN A 32 -12.37 -8.56 -9.48
C GLN A 32 -12.56 -7.19 -10.13
N LEU A 33 -11.79 -6.22 -9.64
CA LEU A 33 -11.58 -4.92 -10.27
C LEU A 33 -10.10 -4.77 -10.66
N THR A 34 -9.84 -4.50 -11.94
CA THR A 34 -8.52 -4.15 -12.47
C THR A 34 -8.56 -2.77 -13.12
N ALA A 35 -7.68 -1.87 -12.70
CA ALA A 35 -7.54 -0.54 -13.27
C ALA A 35 -6.08 -0.28 -13.67
N CYS A 36 -5.84 0.08 -14.93
CA CYS A 36 -4.50 0.33 -15.45
C CYS A 36 -4.41 1.66 -16.21
N ALA A 37 -3.42 2.48 -15.90
CA ALA A 37 -3.19 3.77 -16.55
C ALA A 37 -1.73 3.89 -17.00
N THR A 38 -1.49 4.70 -18.03
CA THR A 38 -0.13 4.98 -18.51
C THR A 38 -0.05 6.35 -19.15
N ASN A 39 0.86 7.19 -18.66
CA ASN A 39 1.02 8.60 -19.05
C ASN A 39 -0.22 9.44 -18.74
N ASP A 40 -0.87 9.15 -17.61
CA ASP A 40 -2.07 9.85 -17.18
C ASP A 40 -1.75 10.83 -16.03
N GLN A 41 -2.62 11.80 -15.76
CA GLN A 41 -2.42 12.60 -14.54
C GLN A 41 -2.83 11.80 -13.30
N GLN A 42 -3.94 11.07 -13.37
CA GLN A 42 -4.50 10.41 -12.20
C GLN A 42 -5.19 9.09 -12.52
N LEU A 43 -4.86 8.05 -11.76
CA LEU A 43 -5.61 6.81 -11.66
C LEU A 43 -6.24 6.69 -10.27
N THR A 44 -7.54 6.40 -10.23
CA THR A 44 -8.27 6.06 -9.01
C THR A 44 -9.02 4.74 -9.18
N ALA A 45 -8.78 3.79 -8.29
CA ALA A 45 -9.44 2.49 -8.28
C ALA A 45 -10.06 2.25 -6.89
N CYS A 46 -11.36 1.99 -6.83
CA CYS A 46 -12.08 1.77 -5.57
C CYS A 46 -12.94 0.50 -5.63
N ALA A 47 -12.80 -0.41 -4.67
CA ALA A 47 -13.61 -1.61 -4.55
C ALA A 47 -14.29 -1.69 -3.17
N THR A 48 -15.41 -2.40 -3.10
CA THR A 48 -16.11 -2.64 -1.84
C THR A 48 -16.86 -3.97 -1.87
N ASN A 49 -16.53 -4.86 -0.94
CA ASN A 49 -17.01 -6.24 -0.87
C ASN A 49 -16.61 -7.08 -2.08
N ASP A 50 -15.39 -6.87 -2.58
CA ASP A 50 -14.86 -7.57 -3.74
C ASP A 50 -13.83 -8.64 -3.32
N GLN A 51 -13.51 -9.61 -4.17
CA GLN A 51 -12.37 -10.48 -3.84
C GLN A 51 -11.04 -9.77 -4.08
N GLN A 52 -10.91 -9.04 -5.18
CA GLN A 52 -9.62 -8.48 -5.57
C GLN A 52 -9.74 -7.10 -6.22
N LEU A 53 -8.99 -6.12 -5.71
CA LEU A 53 -8.63 -4.90 -6.42
C LEU A 53 -7.18 -4.96 -6.90
N THR A 54 -6.94 -4.62 -8.17
CA THR A 54 -5.60 -4.39 -8.70
C THR A 54 -5.56 -3.06 -9.43
N ALA A 55 -4.65 -2.18 -9.03
CA ALA A 55 -4.46 -0.86 -9.63
C ALA A 55 -3.00 -0.67 -10.04
N CYS A 56 -2.74 -0.36 -11.31
CA CYS A 56 -1.40 -0.21 -11.85
C CYS A 56 -1.26 1.09 -12.65
N ALA A 57 -0.24 1.88 -12.34
CA ALA A 57 0.07 3.13 -13.04
C ALA A 57 1.52 3.15 -13.52
N THR A 58 1.80 3.90 -14.58
CA THR A 58 3.17 4.07 -15.10
C THR A 58 3.33 5.40 -15.81
N ASN A 59 4.28 6.21 -15.34
CA ASN A 59 4.52 7.59 -15.77
C ASN A 59 3.31 8.51 -15.49
N ASP A 60 2.64 8.29 -14.37
CA ASP A 60 1.48 9.05 -13.96
C ASP A 60 1.83 10.06 -12.85
N GLN A 61 1.01 11.08 -12.61
CA GLN A 61 1.25 11.90 -11.41
C GLN A 61 0.78 11.17 -10.15
N GLN A 62 -0.40 10.55 -10.19
CA GLN A 62 -0.98 9.98 -8.98
C GLN A 62 -1.72 8.68 -9.24
N LEU A 63 -1.43 7.66 -8.44
CA LEU A 63 -2.21 6.45 -8.28
C LEU A 63 -2.85 6.41 -6.89
N THR A 64 -4.17 6.22 -6.84
CA THR A 64 -4.93 5.96 -5.62
C THR A 64 -5.72 4.66 -5.75
N ALA A 65 -5.51 3.74 -4.81
CA ALA A 65 -6.21 2.47 -4.75
C ALA A 65 -6.83 2.27 -3.37
N CYS A 66 -8.14 2.07 -3.31
CA CYS A 66 -8.89 1.93 -2.06
C CYS A 66 -9.75 0.66 -2.09
N ALA A 67 -9.70 -0.13 -1.04
CA ALA A 67 -10.50 -1.35 -0.88
C ALA A 67 -11.16 -1.37 0.50
N THR A 68 -12.32 -2.05 0.61
CA THR A 68 -13.06 -2.15 1.87
C THR A 68 -13.88 -3.43 1.90
N ASN A 69 -13.58 -4.28 2.89
CA ASN A 69 -14.14 -5.64 3.03
C ASN A 69 -13.76 -6.56 1.86
N ASP A 70 -12.54 -6.42 1.37
CA ASP A 70 -12.04 -7.19 0.24
C ASP A 70 -11.09 -8.30 0.69
N GLN A 71 -10.81 -9.29 -0.15
CA GLN A 71 -9.75 -10.24 0.18
C GLN A 71 -8.37 -9.62 -0.05
N GLN A 72 -8.18 -8.96 -1.20
CA GLN A 72 -6.86 -8.49 -1.62
C GLN A 72 -6.91 -7.14 -2.33
N LEU A 73 -6.04 -6.24 -1.89
CA LEU A 73 -5.71 -4.99 -2.58
C LEU A 73 -4.25 -5.02 -3.04
N THR A 74 -4.03 -4.86 -4.34
CA THR A 74 -2.70 -4.65 -4.92
C THR A 74 -2.63 -3.31 -5.65
N ALA A 75 -1.66 -2.48 -5.31
CA ALA A 75 -1.41 -1.20 -5.98
C ALA A 75 0.08 -1.09 -6.38
N CYS A 76 0.33 -0.83 -7.66
CA CYS A 76 1.68 -0.76 -8.22
C CYS A 76 1.87 0.50 -9.05
N ALA A 77 2.93 1.26 -8.77
CA ALA A 77 3.29 2.49 -9.48
C ALA A 77 4.75 2.41 -9.98
N THR A 78 5.04 3.13 -11.07
CA THR A 78 6.40 3.16 -11.64
C THR A 78 6.64 4.45 -12.41
N ASN A 79 7.64 5.23 -11.96
CA ASN A 79 7.93 6.59 -12.44
C ASN A 79 6.80 7.58 -12.19
N ASP A 80 6.13 7.45 -11.05
CA ASP A 80 5.00 8.27 -10.67
C ASP A 80 5.39 9.30 -9.59
N GLN A 81 4.59 10.35 -9.39
CA GLN A 81 4.85 11.23 -8.24
C GLN A 81 4.37 10.59 -6.94
N GLN A 82 3.18 9.99 -6.96
CA GLN A 82 2.56 9.50 -5.74
C GLN A 82 1.76 8.21 -5.94
N LEU A 83 2.03 7.23 -5.09
CA LEU A 83 1.18 6.06 -4.87
C LEU A 83 0.54 6.13 -3.48
N THR A 84 -0.78 6.03 -3.43
CA THR A 84 -1.55 5.83 -2.20
C THR A 84 -2.38 4.56 -2.29
N ALA A 85 -2.21 3.65 -1.35
CA ALA A 85 -3.00 2.43 -1.24
C ALA A 85 -3.61 2.31 0.17
N CYS A 86 -4.94 2.15 0.24
CA CYS A 86 -5.68 2.12 1.49
C CYS A 86 -6.63 0.91 1.54
N ALA A 87 -6.54 0.10 2.58
CA ALA A 87 -7.39 -1.07 2.80
C ALA A 87 -8.08 -0.97 4.17
N THR A 88 -9.26 -1.58 4.30
CA THR A 88 -9.98 -1.64 5.57
C THR A 88 -10.85 -2.90 5.65
N ASN A 89 -10.59 -3.73 6.68
CA ASN A 89 -11.20 -5.04 6.88
C ASN A 89 -10.87 -6.03 5.76
N ASP A 90 -9.64 -5.99 5.25
CA ASP A 90 -9.18 -6.82 4.15
C ASP A 90 -8.26 -7.93 4.66
N GLN A 91 -8.01 -8.98 3.86
CA GLN A 91 -6.96 -9.94 4.26
C GLN A 91 -5.57 -9.36 3.97
N GLN A 92 -5.38 -8.74 2.81
CA GLN A 92 -4.06 -8.35 2.37
C GLN A 92 -4.06 -7.04 1.59
N LEU A 93 -3.19 -6.12 2.01
CA LEU A 93 -2.78 -4.94 1.25
C LEU A 93 -1.33 -5.10 0.80
N THR A 94 -1.10 -4.97 -0.51
CA THR A 94 0.25 -4.87 -1.10
C THR A 94 0.37 -3.58 -1.92
N ALA A 95 1.35 -2.76 -1.58
CA ALA A 95 1.65 -1.52 -2.29
C ALA A 95 3.13 -1.48 -2.70
N CYS A 96 3.39 -1.28 -3.99
CA CYS A 96 4.73 -1.31 -4.56
C CYS A 96 4.99 -0.08 -5.44
N ALA A 97 6.08 0.62 -5.20
CA ALA A 97 6.49 1.81 -5.96
C ALA A 97 7.94 1.65 -6.45
N THR A 98 8.26 2.28 -7.59
CA THR A 98 9.62 2.26 -8.14
C THR A 98 9.93 3.52 -8.94
N ASN A 99 10.96 4.25 -8.52
CA ASN A 99 11.35 5.57 -9.05
C ASN A 99 10.27 6.63 -8.84
N ASP A 100 9.60 6.58 -7.69
CA ASP A 100 8.50 7.47 -7.36
C ASP A 100 8.93 8.52 -6.32
N GLN A 101 8.19 9.61 -6.15
CA GLN A 101 8.50 10.51 -5.03
C GLN A 101 8.00 9.93 -3.71
N GLN A 102 6.77 9.41 -3.70
CA GLN A 102 6.13 8.99 -2.46
C GLN A 102 5.27 7.75 -2.63
N LEU A 103 5.51 6.77 -1.75
CA LEU A 103 4.61 5.66 -1.50
C LEU A 103 3.98 5.80 -0.11
N THR A 104 2.64 5.76 -0.05
CA THR A 104 1.87 5.67 1.19
C THR A 104 0.97 4.44 1.15
N ALA A 105 1.10 3.57 2.13
CA ALA A 105 0.27 2.38 2.28
C ALA A 105 -0.37 2.35 3.69
N CYS A 106 -1.69 2.26 3.76
CA CYS A 106 -2.44 2.31 5.00
C CYS A 106 -3.42 1.14 5.09
N ALA A 107 -3.38 0.38 6.18
CA ALA A 107 -4.28 -0.75 6.45
C ALA A 107 -4.94 -0.59 7.82
N THR A 108 -6.15 -1.14 7.96
CA THR A 108 -6.87 -1.12 9.25
C THR A 108 -7.78 -2.32 9.39
N ASN A 109 -7.57 -3.09 10.45
CA ASN A 109 -8.23 -4.38 10.72
C ASN A 109 -7.95 -5.44 9.64
N ASP A 110 -6.73 -5.45 9.11
CA ASP A 110 -6.31 -6.36 8.05
C ASP A 110 -5.43 -7.48 8.61
N GLN A 111 -5.23 -8.57 7.85
CA GLN A 111 -4.21 -9.55 8.29
C GLN A 111 -2.81 -9.05 7.98
N GLN A 112 -2.59 -8.53 6.78
CA GLN A 112 -1.25 -8.20 6.31
C GLN A 112 -1.21 -6.91 5.49
N LEU A 113 -0.32 -6.00 5.89
CA LEU A 113 0.14 -4.89 5.09
C LEU A 113 1.59 -5.13 4.64
N THR A 114 1.82 -5.08 3.33
CA THR A 114 3.17 -5.06 2.73
C THR A 114 3.34 -3.80 1.87
N ALA A 115 4.35 -3.00 2.18
CA ALA A 115 4.71 -1.81 1.41
C ALA A 115 6.18 -1.86 0.99
N CYS A 116 6.45 -1.74 -0.31
CA CYS A 116 7.78 -1.85 -0.88
C CYS A 116 8.09 -0.69 -1.81
N ALA A 117 9.22 -0.02 -1.61
CA ALA A 117 9.68 1.10 -2.43
C ALA A 117 11.12 0.88 -2.91
N THR A 118 11.47 1.43 -4.07
CA THR A 118 12.82 1.33 -4.62
C THR A 118 13.18 2.55 -5.47
N ASN A 119 14.25 3.24 -5.08
CA ASN A 119 14.70 4.52 -5.63
C ASN A 119 13.67 5.65 -5.44
N ASP A 120 12.97 5.64 -4.31
CA ASP A 120 11.93 6.61 -4.01
C ASP A 120 12.42 7.67 -3.02
N GLN A 121 11.75 8.82 -2.90
CA GLN A 121 12.10 9.75 -1.82
C GLN A 121 11.56 9.25 -0.48
N GLN A 122 10.30 8.81 -0.44
CA GLN A 122 9.64 8.48 0.81
C GLN A 122 8.73 7.26 0.70
N LEU A 123 8.94 6.30 1.59
CA LEU A 123 8.00 5.23 1.90
C LEU A 123 7.38 5.47 3.28
N THR A 124 6.05 5.52 3.34
CA THR A 124 5.27 5.51 4.59
C THR A 124 4.32 4.32 4.59
N ALA A 125 4.41 3.48 5.62
CA ALA A 125 3.51 2.34 5.82
C ALA A 125 2.88 2.41 7.20
N CYS A 126 1.54 2.38 7.27
CA CYS A 126 0.77 2.52 8.50
C CYS A 126 -0.24 1.38 8.63
N ALA A 127 -0.22 0.67 9.75
CA ALA A 127 -1.16 -0.40 10.06
C ALA A 127 -1.81 -0.17 11.43
N THR A 128 -3.05 -0.62 11.59
CA THR A 128 -3.79 -0.49 12.85
C THR A 128 -4.74 -1.66 13.05
N ASN A 129 -4.54 -2.38 14.17
CA ASN A 129 -5.24 -3.63 14.50
C ASN A 129 -5.00 -4.75 13.49
N ASP A 130 -3.81 -4.79 12.91
CA ASP A 130 -3.43 -5.78 11.91
C ASP A 130 -2.59 -6.91 12.51
N GLN A 131 -2.46 -8.05 11.83
CA GLN A 131 -1.51 -9.07 12.30
C GLN A 131 -0.07 -8.70 11.97
N GLN A 132 0.18 -8.20 10.75
CA GLN A 132 1.54 -7.97 10.29
C GLN A 132 1.65 -6.73 9.40
N LEU A 133 2.58 -5.84 9.77
CA LEU A 133 3.11 -4.79 8.91
C LEU A 133 4.52 -5.15 8.44
N THR A 134 4.74 -5.15 7.13
CA THR A 134 6.07 -5.23 6.50
C THR A 134 6.30 -4.01 5.62
N ALA A 135 7.38 -3.28 5.87
CA ALA A 135 7.78 -2.11 5.09
C ALA A 135 9.25 -2.24 4.64
N CYS A 136 9.50 -2.20 3.34
CA CYS A 136 10.82 -2.40 2.76
C CYS A 136 11.18 -1.27 1.77
N ALA A 137 12.34 -0.66 1.94
CA ALA A 137 12.85 0.40 1.09
C ALA A 137 14.27 0.07 0.61
N THR A 138 14.61 0.54 -0.60
CA THR A 138 15.95 0.33 -1.18
C THR A 138 16.37 1.52 -2.05
N ASN A 139 17.48 2.15 -1.68
CA ASN A 139 18.01 3.39 -2.26
C ASN A 139 17.04 4.58 -2.12
N ASP A 140 16.30 4.63 -1.01
CA ASP A 140 15.31 5.66 -0.74
C ASP A 140 15.88 6.74 0.20
N GLN A 141 15.25 7.93 0.25
CA GLN A 141 15.66 8.90 1.29
C GLN A 141 15.10 8.52 2.67
N GLN A 142 13.84 8.11 2.74
CA GLN A 142 13.18 7.88 4.02
C GLN A 142 12.21 6.70 3.98
N LEU A 143 12.36 5.78 4.94
CA LEU A 143 11.36 4.78 5.29
C LEU A 143 10.76 5.10 6.65
N THR A 144 9.42 5.20 6.71
CA THR A 144 8.64 5.31 7.95
C THR A 144 7.63 4.16 8.03
N ALA A 145 7.65 3.38 9.11
CA ALA A 145 6.69 2.32 9.36
C ALA A 145 6.05 2.49 10.74
N PHE A 146 4.73 2.51 10.80
CA PHE A 146 3.96 2.74 12.01
C PHE A 146 2.89 1.66 12.18
N ALA A 147 2.88 0.99 13.31
CA ALA A 147 1.95 -0.07 13.65
C ALA A 147 1.33 0.22 15.02
N THR A 148 0.01 0.09 15.13
CA THR A 148 -0.73 0.32 16.39
C THR A 148 -1.67 -0.82 16.68
N ASN A 149 -1.51 -1.46 17.84
CA ASN A 149 -2.24 -2.68 18.21
C ASN A 149 -2.01 -3.86 17.25
N ASP A 150 -0.87 -3.87 16.55
CA ASP A 150 -0.53 -4.95 15.63
C ASP A 150 0.32 -6.02 16.31
N GLN A 151 0.30 -7.24 15.80
CA GLN A 151 1.14 -8.31 16.38
C GLN A 151 2.60 -8.19 15.98
N GLN A 152 2.88 -7.73 14.75
CA GLN A 152 4.23 -7.71 14.19
C GLN A 152 4.47 -6.49 13.30
N LEU A 153 5.66 -5.89 13.46
CA LEU A 153 6.21 -4.90 12.56
C LEU A 153 7.60 -5.35 12.08
N THR A 154 7.78 -5.42 10.77
CA THR A 154 9.07 -5.58 10.11
C THR A 154 9.36 -4.36 9.24
N ALA A 155 10.47 -3.68 9.48
CA ALA A 155 10.92 -2.58 8.65
C ALA A 155 12.37 -2.80 8.20
N CYS A 156 12.63 -2.72 6.90
CA CYS A 156 13.94 -2.96 6.31
C CYS A 156 14.31 -1.85 5.31
N ALA A 157 15.48 -1.23 5.50
CA ALA A 157 16.02 -0.19 4.64
C ALA A 157 17.41 -0.61 4.14
N THR A 158 17.67 -0.45 2.84
CA THR A 158 18.98 -0.79 2.23
C THR A 158 19.48 0.37 1.39
N ASN A 159 20.64 0.94 1.75
CA ASN A 159 21.20 2.15 1.14
C ASN A 159 20.33 3.41 1.29
N ASP A 160 19.47 3.45 2.32
CA ASP A 160 18.57 4.57 2.55
C ASP A 160 19.19 5.58 3.53
N GLN A 161 18.76 6.85 3.47
CA GLN A 161 19.27 7.86 4.40
C GLN A 161 18.65 7.72 5.80
N GLN A 162 17.36 7.36 5.89
CA GLN A 162 16.63 7.31 7.15
C GLN A 162 15.66 6.13 7.22
N LEU A 163 15.63 5.47 8.38
CA LEU A 163 14.63 4.47 8.76
C LEU A 163 14.01 4.87 10.11
N THR A 164 12.69 4.95 10.15
CA THR A 164 11.90 5.11 11.38
C THR A 164 10.86 3.99 11.43
N ALA A 165 10.85 3.22 12.52
CA ALA A 165 9.87 2.18 12.74
C ALA A 165 9.26 2.34 14.15
N PHE A 166 7.96 2.12 14.28
CA PHE A 166 7.27 2.26 15.56
C PHE A 166 6.10 1.28 15.66
N LEU A 167 6.03 0.54 16.78
CA LEU A 167 5.00 -0.46 17.05
C LEU A 167 4.43 -0.21 18.46
N GLU A 168 3.28 0.46 18.60
CA GLU A 168 2.72 0.69 19.93
C GLU A 168 2.31 -0.63 20.63
N PRO A 169 2.60 -0.79 21.94
CA PRO A 169 3.12 0.20 22.89
C PRO A 169 4.67 0.23 23.06
N VAL A 170 5.42 -0.40 22.15
CA VAL A 170 6.88 -0.57 22.24
C VAL A 170 7.62 0.34 21.25
N CYS A 171 8.37 1.32 21.78
CA CYS A 171 9.22 2.17 20.96
C CYS A 171 10.55 1.45 20.62
N VAL A 172 10.83 1.22 19.34
CA VAL A 172 12.18 0.81 18.87
C VAL A 172 12.63 1.71 17.73
N VAL A 173 13.60 2.57 18.01
CA VAL A 173 14.33 3.32 16.98
C VAL A 173 15.51 2.48 16.53
N THR A 174 15.56 2.06 15.26
CA THR A 174 16.76 1.44 14.68
C THR A 174 17.45 2.38 13.69
N SER A 175 18.78 2.43 13.79
CA SER A 175 19.67 3.12 12.85
C SER A 175 20.14 2.13 11.78
N ASN A 176 20.34 2.66 10.56
CA ASN A 176 20.72 1.98 9.33
C ASN A 176 21.66 0.77 9.48
N ASN A 177 21.06 -0.40 9.36
CA ASN A 177 21.51 -1.60 8.64
C ASN A 177 20.45 -2.67 8.88
N CYS A 178 20.29 -3.61 7.93
CA CYS A 178 19.31 -4.70 7.96
C CYS A 178 19.51 -5.59 9.20
N LEU A 179 19.05 -5.12 10.36
CA LEU A 179 18.73 -5.94 11.51
C LEU A 179 17.25 -6.24 11.34
N MET A 180 16.97 -7.45 10.85
CA MET A 180 15.70 -8.13 11.05
C MET A 180 15.40 -8.15 12.56
N HIS A 181 14.91 -7.05 13.12
CA HIS A 181 14.27 -7.04 14.42
C HIS A 181 12.91 -7.67 14.21
N LEU A 182 12.91 -8.99 14.26
CA LEU A 182 11.71 -9.75 14.58
C LEU A 182 11.37 -9.34 16.02
N LEU A 183 10.63 -8.23 16.17
CA LEU A 183 10.05 -7.80 17.42
C LEU A 183 8.96 -8.81 17.78
N HIS A 184 9.38 -9.96 18.29
CA HIS A 184 8.48 -10.90 18.93
C HIS A 184 7.95 -10.24 20.19
N VAL A 185 6.68 -9.84 20.14
CA VAL A 185 5.89 -9.57 21.33
C VAL A 185 5.81 -10.88 22.13
N PHE A 186 6.75 -11.10 23.06
CA PHE A 186 6.43 -11.93 24.21
C PHE A 186 5.58 -11.04 25.13
N ALA A 187 4.27 -11.28 25.11
CA ALA A 187 3.39 -10.80 26.15
C ALA A 187 3.94 -11.27 27.50
N ILE A 188 4.65 -10.38 28.22
CA ILE A 188 4.95 -10.60 29.62
C ILE A 188 3.65 -10.24 30.35
N GLY A 189 2.83 -11.27 30.60
CA GLY A 189 1.72 -11.19 31.55
C GLY A 189 2.23 -10.71 32.92
N PRO A 190 1.34 -10.17 33.78
CA PRO A 190 1.77 -9.41 34.94
C PRO A 190 2.44 -10.34 35.95
N HIS A 191 3.71 -10.11 36.26
CA HIS A 191 4.34 -10.40 37.55
C HIS A 191 5.64 -9.62 37.72
#